data_AF-A0A3E0R2K9-F1
#
_entry.id   AF-A0A3E0R2K9-F1
#
_cell.length_a   1.000
_cell.length_b   1.000
_cell.length_c   1.000
_cell.angle_alpha   90.00
_cell.angle_beta   90.00
_cell.angle_gamma   90.00
#
_symmetry.space_group_name_H-M   'P 1'
#
loop_
_entity.id
_entity.type
_entity.pdbx_description
1 polymer ?
#
loop_
_entity_poly.entity_id
_entity_poly.type
_entity_poly.pdbx_seq_one_letter_code
_entity_poly.pdbx_strand_id
1 'polypeptide(L)'
;MNPLSWDQWKNLKINQNDYFINTVDKEIKIPTVLIAVNFSKTLYKRTPLNLHNVRIRDKNVCQYTGKKLKTEEGSIDHVVPKCKGGKNSWDNLVFCDKKINSKKGSRTKEEAGLKLIKNPEEPPMMPLATDIPIKHKDWAIFLIKTDK
;
A
#
# COMPACT_ATOMS: atom_id res chain seq x y z
N MET A 1 -5.36 -23.55 2.51
CA MET A 1 -5.74 -24.02 1.15
C MET A 1 -4.64 -24.94 0.67
N ASN A 2 -4.98 -26.17 0.27
CA ASN A 2 -4.01 -27.15 -0.21
C ASN A 2 -4.08 -27.21 -1.74
N PRO A 3 -3.05 -26.75 -2.49
CA PRO A 3 -3.05 -26.83 -3.94
C PRO A 3 -3.05 -28.30 -4.39
N LEU A 4 -3.86 -28.61 -5.39
CA LEU A 4 -3.79 -29.91 -6.06
C LEU A 4 -2.60 -29.93 -7.03
N SER A 5 -1.91 -31.06 -7.08
CA SER A 5 -0.94 -31.33 -8.14
C SER A 5 -1.64 -31.43 -9.50
N TRP A 6 -0.87 -31.29 -10.58
CA TRP A 6 -1.40 -31.46 -11.95
C TRP A 6 -2.05 -32.84 -12.15
N ASP A 7 -1.46 -33.90 -11.61
CA ASP A 7 -1.98 -35.26 -11.73
C ASP A 7 -3.31 -35.46 -11.00
N GLN A 8 -3.52 -34.75 -9.90
CA GLN A 8 -4.81 -34.74 -9.21
C GLN A 8 -5.82 -33.88 -9.99
N TRP A 9 -5.42 -32.71 -10.48
CA TRP A 9 -6.30 -31.77 -11.16
C TRP A 9 -6.87 -32.33 -12.47
N LYS A 10 -6.02 -32.97 -13.28
CA LYS A 10 -6.42 -33.50 -14.60
C LYS A 10 -7.46 -34.62 -14.53
N ASN A 11 -7.69 -35.18 -13.34
CA ASN A 11 -8.63 -36.27 -13.07
C ASN A 11 -9.86 -35.82 -12.27
N LEU A 12 -10.05 -34.51 -12.07
CA LEU A 12 -11.23 -33.99 -11.39
C LEU A 12 -12.50 -34.20 -12.23
N LYS A 13 -13.61 -34.52 -11.54
CA LYS A 13 -14.93 -34.55 -12.17
C LYS A 13 -15.33 -33.14 -12.62
N ILE A 14 -15.81 -33.04 -13.85
CA ILE A 14 -16.33 -31.80 -14.44
C ILE A 14 -17.83 -31.73 -14.12
N ASN A 15 -18.26 -30.62 -13.52
CA ASN A 15 -19.68 -30.36 -13.26
C ASN A 15 -20.29 -29.49 -14.36
N GLN A 16 -21.62 -29.42 -14.42
CA GLN A 16 -22.36 -28.69 -15.46
C GLN A 16 -21.97 -27.21 -15.61
N ASN A 17 -21.47 -26.57 -14.54
CA ASN A 17 -21.08 -25.15 -14.53
C ASN A 17 -19.56 -24.93 -14.64
N ASP A 18 -18.78 -25.98 -14.88
CA ASP A 18 -17.33 -25.89 -14.99
C ASP A 18 -16.92 -25.62 -16.44
N TYR A 19 -16.00 -24.69 -16.64
CA TYR A 19 -15.31 -24.57 -17.92
C TYR A 19 -14.27 -25.70 -18.05
N PHE A 20 -14.20 -26.29 -19.24
CA PHE A 20 -13.25 -27.36 -19.56
C PHE A 20 -12.70 -27.20 -20.97
N ILE A 21 -11.57 -27.84 -21.23
CA ILE A 21 -10.97 -28.00 -22.56
C ILE A 21 -11.00 -29.48 -22.96
N ASN A 22 -11.11 -29.73 -24.26
CA ASN A 22 -10.98 -31.06 -24.83
C ASN A 22 -9.53 -31.34 -25.22
N THR A 23 -9.08 -32.56 -24.95
CA THR A 23 -7.84 -33.12 -25.49
C THR A 23 -8.18 -34.31 -26.40
N VAL A 24 -7.18 -35.05 -26.88
CA VAL A 24 -7.41 -36.19 -27.78
C VAL A 24 -8.23 -37.29 -27.10
N ASP A 25 -8.06 -37.48 -25.79
CA ASP A 25 -8.59 -38.63 -25.05
C ASP A 25 -9.43 -38.25 -23.81
N LYS A 26 -9.49 -36.98 -23.42
CA LYS A 26 -10.18 -36.54 -22.20
C LYS A 26 -10.58 -35.08 -22.19
N GLU A 27 -11.53 -34.77 -21.32
CA GLU A 27 -11.87 -33.41 -20.91
C GLU A 27 -11.05 -33.02 -19.66
N ILE A 28 -10.53 -31.80 -19.64
CA ILE A 28 -9.77 -31.26 -18.50
C ILE A 28 -10.43 -29.97 -18.03
N LYS A 29 -10.78 -29.89 -16.74
CA LYS A 29 -11.30 -28.67 -16.11
C LYS A 29 -10.30 -27.52 -16.18
N ILE A 30 -10.73 -26.34 -16.61
CA ILE A 30 -9.89 -25.14 -16.66
C ILE A 30 -9.65 -24.64 -15.22
N PRO A 31 -8.38 -24.58 -14.76
CA PRO A 31 -8.07 -23.97 -13.47
C PRO A 31 -8.26 -22.46 -13.52
N THR A 32 -8.98 -21.91 -12.55
CA THR A 32 -9.19 -20.47 -12.39
C THR A 32 -8.08 -19.81 -11.56
N VAL A 33 -7.34 -20.60 -10.78
CA VAL A 33 -6.22 -20.16 -9.94
C VAL A 33 -5.08 -21.16 -10.05
N LEU A 34 -3.85 -20.65 -10.24
CA LEU A 34 -2.62 -21.43 -10.19
C LEU A 34 -1.77 -20.94 -9.03
N ILE A 35 -1.30 -21.88 -8.20
CA ILE A 35 -0.43 -21.58 -7.05
C ILE A 35 0.99 -22.02 -7.41
N ALA A 36 1.91 -21.06 -7.48
CA ALA A 36 3.33 -21.34 -7.64
C ALA A 36 3.94 -21.70 -6.28
N VAL A 37 4.31 -22.97 -6.09
CA VAL A 37 4.92 -23.48 -4.84
C VAL A 37 6.34 -22.98 -4.61
N ASN A 38 7.04 -22.59 -5.67
CA ASN A 38 8.42 -22.09 -5.63
C ASN A 38 8.50 -20.68 -6.25
N PHE A 39 7.88 -19.70 -5.58
CA PHE A 39 7.90 -18.31 -6.03
C PHE A 39 8.85 -17.48 -5.16
N SER A 40 10.01 -17.12 -5.71
CA SER A 40 11.08 -16.45 -4.95
C SER A 40 11.07 -14.92 -5.04
N LYS A 41 10.19 -14.30 -5.84
CA LYS A 41 10.26 -12.86 -6.13
C LYS A 41 8.89 -12.20 -6.26
N THR A 42 8.32 -11.78 -5.14
CA THR A 42 7.30 -10.73 -5.18
C THR A 42 8.00 -9.40 -5.44
N LEU A 43 7.68 -8.77 -6.56
CA LEU A 43 8.14 -7.40 -6.81
C LEU A 43 7.35 -6.46 -5.90
N TYR A 44 8.05 -5.72 -5.07
CA TYR A 44 7.48 -4.74 -4.17
C TYR A 44 7.68 -3.34 -4.74
N LYS A 45 6.63 -2.52 -4.68
CA LYS A 45 6.68 -1.10 -5.05
C LYS A 45 6.89 -0.27 -3.78
N ARG A 46 7.90 0.60 -3.82
CA ARG A 46 8.08 1.64 -2.80
C ARG A 46 7.12 2.79 -3.07
N THR A 47 6.51 3.30 -2.01
CA THR A 47 5.65 4.48 -2.07
C THR A 47 6.52 5.72 -2.29
N PRO A 48 6.33 6.48 -3.40
CA PRO A 48 7.12 7.68 -3.64
C PRO A 48 6.91 8.72 -2.54
N LEU A 49 7.98 9.40 -2.12
CA LEU A 49 7.88 10.48 -1.14
C LEU A 49 7.37 11.77 -1.82
N ASN A 50 6.11 12.11 -1.61
CA ASN A 50 5.49 13.35 -2.11
C ASN A 50 4.34 13.80 -1.19
N LEU A 51 3.81 15.01 -1.40
CA LEU A 51 2.74 15.58 -0.56
C LEU A 51 1.49 14.70 -0.50
N HIS A 52 1.09 14.14 -1.64
CA HIS A 52 -0.10 13.28 -1.70
C HIS A 52 0.07 12.03 -0.81
N ASN A 53 1.22 11.36 -0.90
CA ASN A 53 1.47 10.14 -0.13
C ASN A 53 1.73 10.42 1.35
N VAL A 54 2.38 11.54 1.70
CA VAL A 54 2.53 11.97 3.10
C VAL A 54 1.16 12.27 3.72
N ARG A 55 0.25 12.89 2.96
CA ARG A 55 -1.13 13.12 3.42
C ARG A 55 -1.92 11.85 3.65
N ILE A 56 -1.79 10.86 2.77
CA ILE A 56 -2.43 9.55 2.94
C ILE A 56 -1.89 8.88 4.21
N ARG A 57 -0.56 8.84 4.38
CA ARG A 57 0.09 8.29 5.59
C ARG A 57 -0.44 8.96 6.85
N ASP A 58 -0.52 10.29 6.84
CA ASP A 58 -0.94 11.11 7.98
C ASP A 58 -2.47 11.28 8.08
N LYS A 59 -3.26 10.58 7.24
CA LYS A 59 -4.72 10.62 7.20
C LYS A 59 -5.32 12.03 7.07
N ASN A 60 -4.64 12.92 6.36
CA ASN A 60 -4.95 14.36 6.27
C ASN A 60 -5.02 15.07 7.64
N VAL A 61 -4.34 14.56 8.66
CA VAL A 61 -4.27 15.14 10.00
C VAL A 61 -2.94 15.87 10.18
N CYS A 62 -3.01 17.11 10.66
CA CYS A 62 -1.84 17.87 11.06
C CYS A 62 -1.10 17.16 12.19
N GLN A 63 0.16 16.77 11.98
CA GLN A 63 0.93 16.01 12.96
C GLN A 63 1.35 16.79 14.20
N TYR A 64 1.13 18.11 14.23
CA TYR A 64 1.39 18.95 15.39
C TYR A 64 0.13 19.34 16.19
N THR A 65 -1.02 19.45 15.53
CA THR A 65 -2.25 19.96 16.16
C THR A 65 -3.38 18.95 16.24
N GLY A 66 -3.35 17.88 15.44
CA GLY A 66 -4.39 16.85 15.41
C GLY A 66 -5.61 17.25 14.60
N LYS A 67 -5.64 18.47 14.07
CA LYS A 67 -6.73 18.94 13.21
C LYS A 67 -6.69 18.21 11.87
N LYS A 68 -7.85 17.73 11.41
CA LYS A 68 -8.03 17.26 10.04
C LYS A 68 -8.07 18.46 9.09
N LEU A 69 -7.23 18.46 8.07
CA LEU A 69 -7.05 19.57 7.15
C LEU A 69 -7.56 19.22 5.76
N LYS A 70 -8.02 20.23 5.02
CA LYS A 70 -8.18 20.14 3.57
C LYS A 70 -6.81 20.20 2.88
N THR A 71 -6.79 19.82 1.60
CA THR A 71 -5.58 19.81 0.77
C THR A 71 -4.83 21.14 0.81
N GLU A 72 -5.57 22.23 0.64
CA GLU A 72 -5.09 23.58 0.48
C GLU A 72 -4.64 24.23 1.79
N GLU A 73 -5.07 23.70 2.94
CA GLU A 73 -4.71 24.21 4.26
C GLU A 73 -3.37 23.65 4.75
N GLY A 74 -2.98 22.48 4.25
CA GLY A 74 -1.79 21.77 4.71
C GLY A 74 -0.58 21.88 3.78
N SER A 75 0.57 21.54 4.33
CA SER A 75 1.87 21.50 3.64
C SER A 75 2.75 20.42 4.26
N ILE A 76 3.87 20.09 3.61
CA ILE A 76 4.90 19.26 4.22
C ILE A 76 5.80 20.15 5.08
N ASP A 77 6.06 19.72 6.31
CA ASP A 77 7.13 20.28 7.15
C ASP A 77 8.24 19.25 7.36
N HIS A 78 9.47 19.76 7.48
CA HIS A 78 10.63 19.01 7.91
C HIS A 78 10.73 19.09 9.43
N VAL A 79 10.51 17.97 10.13
CA VAL A 79 10.57 17.89 11.61
C VAL A 79 11.88 18.48 12.13
N VAL A 80 12.99 18.05 11.54
CA VAL A 80 14.30 18.72 11.61
C VAL A 80 14.44 19.60 10.37
N PRO A 81 14.57 20.92 10.49
CA PRO A 81 14.72 21.83 9.35
C PRO A 81 15.93 21.50 8.46
N LYS A 82 15.81 21.76 7.15
CA LYS A 82 16.91 21.55 6.18
C LYS A 82 18.20 22.28 6.57
N CYS A 83 18.10 23.52 7.05
CA CYS A 83 19.26 24.31 7.49
C CYS A 83 19.97 23.71 8.71
N LYS A 84 19.33 22.77 9.42
CA LYS A 84 19.90 22.01 10.54
C LYS A 84 20.22 20.56 10.17
N GLY A 85 20.35 20.27 8.87
CA GLY A 85 20.70 18.93 8.36
C GLY A 85 19.52 17.98 8.16
N GLY A 86 18.29 18.47 8.26
CA GLY A 86 17.08 17.69 8.00
C GLY A 86 17.00 17.13 6.59
N LYS A 87 16.81 15.81 6.47
CA LYS A 87 16.74 15.09 5.19
C LYS A 87 15.34 15.16 4.57
N ASN A 88 15.26 15.01 3.25
CA ASN A 88 14.00 14.77 2.52
C ASN A 88 13.69 13.27 2.58
N SER A 89 13.21 12.79 3.71
CA SER A 89 12.97 11.36 3.95
C SER A 89 11.68 11.13 4.73
N TRP A 90 11.14 9.92 4.64
CA TRP A 90 9.88 9.56 5.29
C TRP A 90 9.90 9.76 6.80
N ASP A 91 11.06 9.60 7.44
CA ASP A 91 11.33 9.78 8.87
C ASP A 91 11.47 11.24 9.31
N ASN A 92 11.44 12.20 8.38
CA ASN A 92 11.59 13.62 8.70
C ASN A 92 10.49 14.51 8.11
N LEU A 93 9.64 13.98 7.22
CA LEU A 93 8.55 14.75 6.62
C LEU A 93 7.20 14.42 7.27
N VAL A 94 6.44 15.46 7.61
CA VAL A 94 5.08 15.35 8.17
C VAL A 94 4.10 16.29 7.47
N PHE A 95 2.83 15.91 7.43
CA PHE A 95 1.76 16.81 7.01
C PHE A 95 1.36 17.73 8.17
N CYS A 96 1.36 19.04 7.93
CA CYS A 96 0.94 20.02 8.93
C CYS A 96 0.24 21.23 8.31
N ASP A 97 -0.50 21.97 9.15
CA ASP A 97 -1.15 23.22 8.77
C ASP A 97 -0.11 24.27 8.35
N LYS A 98 -0.34 24.94 7.22
CA LYS A 98 0.57 25.98 6.70
C LYS A 98 0.89 27.07 7.71
N LYS A 99 -0.06 27.46 8.57
CA LYS A 99 0.16 28.47 9.61
C LYS A 99 1.11 27.96 10.69
N ILE A 100 0.98 26.69 11.09
CA ILE A 100 1.87 26.04 12.05
C ILE A 100 3.26 25.86 11.46
N ASN A 101 3.33 25.43 10.19
CA ASN A 101 4.59 25.30 9.45
C ASN A 101 5.34 26.63 9.40
N SER A 102 4.64 27.70 9.00
CA SER A 102 5.20 29.06 8.95
C SER A 102 5.66 29.54 10.33
N LYS A 103 4.85 29.28 11.38
CA LYS A 103 5.23 29.60 12.77
C LYS A 103 6.48 28.85 13.20
N LYS A 104 6.64 27.57 12.85
CA LYS A 104 7.84 26.79 13.17
C LYS A 104 9.08 27.36 12.47
N GLY A 105 8.99 27.56 11.15
CA GLY A 105 10.10 28.06 10.33
C GLY A 105 11.35 27.19 10.43
N SER A 106 12.52 27.82 10.57
CA SER A 106 13.83 27.16 10.69
C SER A 106 14.12 26.56 12.07
N ARG A 107 13.13 26.48 12.95
CA ARG A 107 13.26 25.89 14.29
C ARG A 107 12.94 24.40 14.28
N THR A 108 13.58 23.67 15.18
CA THR A 108 13.18 22.31 15.55
C THR A 108 11.78 22.31 16.17
N LYS A 109 11.13 21.15 16.21
CA LYS A 109 9.82 21.03 16.87
C LYS A 109 9.91 21.47 18.35
N GLU A 110 10.99 21.12 19.03
CA GLU A 110 11.25 21.49 20.43
C GLU A 110 11.38 23.01 20.61
N GLU A 111 12.19 23.69 19.80
CA GLU A 111 12.37 25.15 19.85
C GLU A 111 11.09 25.92 19.47
N ALA A 112 10.21 25.31 18.69
CA ALA A 112 8.90 25.88 18.34
C ALA A 112 7.81 25.55 19.38
N GLY A 113 8.11 24.76 20.41
CA GLY A 113 7.14 24.28 21.41
C GLY A 113 6.11 23.30 20.83
N LEU A 114 6.46 22.62 19.74
CA LEU A 114 5.62 21.67 19.03
C LEU A 114 5.96 20.24 19.45
N LYS A 115 4.93 19.40 19.51
CA LYS A 115 5.07 17.96 19.74
C LYS A 115 4.44 17.22 18.58
N LEU A 116 5.06 16.12 18.18
CA LEU A 116 4.48 15.22 17.19
C LEU A 116 3.43 14.34 17.85
N ILE A 117 2.31 14.16 17.15
CA ILE A 117 1.28 13.19 17.54
C ILE A 117 1.76 11.77 17.24
N LYS A 118 2.43 11.59 16.10
CA LYS A 118 3.07 10.34 15.72
C LYS A 118 4.43 10.64 15.10
N ASN A 119 5.43 9.81 15.38
CA ASN A 119 6.69 9.87 14.67
C ASN A 119 6.48 9.47 13.20
N PRO A 120 7.03 10.24 12.25
CA PRO A 120 6.93 9.92 10.84
C PRO A 120 7.77 8.68 10.52
N GLU A 121 7.19 7.76 9.76
CA GLU A 121 7.81 6.50 9.35
C GLU A 121 7.51 6.24 7.87
N GLU A 122 8.34 5.43 7.22
CA GLU A 122 8.09 4.98 5.84
C GLU A 122 6.90 4.00 5.82
N PRO A 123 5.90 4.21 4.94
CA PRO A 123 4.83 3.24 4.75
C PRO A 123 5.40 1.87 4.32
N PRO A 124 4.75 0.75 4.72
CA PRO A 124 5.18 -0.56 4.28
C PRO A 124 5.19 -0.67 2.76
N MET A 125 6.17 -1.41 2.23
CA MET A 125 6.23 -1.68 0.80
C MET A 125 5.03 -2.52 0.37
N MET A 126 4.41 -2.14 -0.74
CA MET A 126 3.23 -2.84 -1.27
C MET A 126 3.67 -3.84 -2.34
N PRO A 127 3.15 -5.08 -2.34
CA PRO A 127 3.29 -5.97 -3.49
C PRO A 127 2.77 -5.30 -4.76
N LEU A 128 3.41 -5.49 -5.92
CA LEU A 128 2.91 -4.94 -7.20
C LEU A 128 1.48 -5.37 -7.54
N ALA A 129 1.03 -6.51 -7.01
CA ALA A 129 -0.26 -7.12 -7.29
C ALA A 129 -1.45 -6.54 -6.49
N THR A 130 -1.27 -5.45 -5.74
CA THR A 130 -2.32 -4.93 -4.84
C THR A 130 -3.51 -4.26 -5.53
N ASP A 131 -3.37 -3.89 -6.81
CA ASP A 131 -4.42 -3.18 -7.57
C ASP A 131 -5.03 -4.03 -8.69
N ILE A 132 -4.95 -5.36 -8.59
CA ILE A 132 -5.57 -6.26 -9.57
C ILE A 132 -7.09 -6.29 -9.32
N PRO A 133 -7.93 -5.89 -10.29
CA PRO A 133 -9.37 -5.98 -10.13
C PRO A 133 -9.81 -7.45 -10.08
N ILE A 134 -10.73 -7.78 -9.17
CA ILE A 134 -11.34 -9.10 -9.10
C ILE A 134 -12.25 -9.27 -10.32
N LYS A 135 -11.79 -10.03 -11.32
CA LYS A 135 -12.58 -10.37 -12.53
C LYS A 135 -13.26 -11.74 -12.43
N HIS A 136 -12.82 -12.59 -11.51
CA HIS A 136 -13.38 -13.91 -11.28
C HIS A 136 -13.61 -14.13 -9.78
N LYS A 137 -14.74 -14.75 -9.40
CA LYS A 137 -15.14 -14.94 -8.00
C LYS A 137 -14.07 -15.68 -7.17
N ASP A 138 -13.43 -16.68 -7.77
CA ASP A 138 -12.39 -17.49 -7.11
C ASP A 138 -11.12 -16.69 -6.76
N TRP A 139 -10.91 -15.53 -7.39
CA TRP A 139 -9.74 -14.68 -7.14
C TRP A 139 -9.86 -13.84 -5.87
N ALA A 140 -11.09 -13.68 -5.35
CA ALA A 140 -11.38 -12.72 -4.29
C ALA A 140 -10.59 -12.95 -2.98
N ILE A 141 -10.21 -14.21 -2.70
CA ILE A 141 -9.46 -14.57 -1.49
C ILE A 141 -7.94 -14.37 -1.64
N PHE A 142 -7.44 -14.19 -2.87
CA PHE A 142 -6.01 -14.03 -3.16
C PHE A 142 -5.61 -12.57 -3.42
N LEU A 143 -6.59 -11.70 -3.68
CA LEU A 143 -6.36 -10.30 -3.98
C LEU A 143 -6.70 -9.46 -2.75
N ILE A 144 -5.77 -8.60 -2.33
CA ILE A 144 -5.98 -7.65 -1.24
C ILE A 144 -6.91 -6.56 -1.76
N LYS A 145 -8.03 -6.33 -1.07
CA LYS A 145 -8.85 -5.13 -1.31
C LYS A 145 -8.07 -3.91 -0.81
N THR A 146 -7.59 -3.08 -1.72
CA THR A 146 -7.14 -1.73 -1.38
C THR A 146 -8.36 -0.82 -1.35
N ASP A 147 -8.80 -0.44 -0.15
CA ASP A 147 -9.75 0.66 -0.01
C ASP A 147 -9.06 1.93 -0.52
N LYS A 148 -9.53 2.46 -1.65
CA LYS A 148 -9.04 3.72 -2.23
C LYS A 148 -9.60 4.92 -1.48
#